data_AF-U1N910-F1
#
_entry.id   AF-U1N910-F1
#
_cell.length_a   1.000
_cell.length_b   1.000
_cell.length_c   1.000
_cell.angle_alpha   90.00
_cell.angle_beta   90.00
_cell.angle_gamma   90.00
#
_symmetry.space_group_name_H-M   'P 1'
#
loop_
_entity.id
_entity.type
_entity.pdbx_description
1 polymer ?
#
loop_
_entity_poly.entity_id
_entity_poly.type
_entity_poly.pdbx_seq_one_letter_code
_entity_poly.pdbx_strand_id
1 'polypeptide(L)'
;MIVGYEAAQIVDRFGDAFAGVPITYVHQREQLGLGHAVLQTNRHVDGTFLPVNGDNVFSGSVAPAVAAVGEADAVLVVEEVAATTGVIEMHEQGHVTGLVEKPIELSSTLVTTGCYVLLDNVFHVCAAQAVG
;
A
#
# COMPACT_ATOMS: atom_id res chain seq x y z
N MET A 1 9.08 -1.45 8.28
CA MET A 1 8.49 -2.71 7.79
C MET A 1 7.43 -3.17 8.79
N ILE A 2 6.21 -3.37 8.30
CA ILE A 2 5.12 -3.90 9.13
C ILE A 2 5.22 -5.42 9.12
N VAL A 3 5.20 -6.04 10.29
CA VAL A 3 5.36 -7.49 10.46
C VAL A 3 4.25 -8.06 11.36
N GLY A 4 3.92 -9.32 11.15
CA GLY A 4 2.89 -10.03 11.93
C GLY A 4 3.25 -11.50 12.06
N TYR A 5 2.63 -12.34 11.23
CA TYR A 5 3.02 -13.74 11.09
C TYR A 5 4.51 -13.85 10.69
N GLU A 6 5.23 -14.81 11.30
CA GLU A 6 6.67 -15.06 11.06
C GLU A 6 7.61 -13.84 11.27
N ALA A 7 7.18 -12.82 12.03
CA ALA A 7 8.00 -11.64 12.31
C ALA A 7 9.42 -11.96 12.79
N ALA A 8 9.58 -13.00 13.62
CA ALA A 8 10.90 -13.42 14.11
C ALA A 8 11.84 -13.85 12.97
N GLN A 9 11.36 -14.58 11.97
CA GLN A 9 12.18 -15.00 10.83
C GLN A 9 12.56 -13.79 9.97
N ILE A 10 11.65 -12.84 9.79
CA ILE A 10 11.90 -11.60 9.05
C ILE A 10 12.95 -10.74 9.78
N VAL A 11 12.82 -10.58 11.10
CA VAL A 11 13.80 -9.84 11.91
C VAL A 11 15.16 -10.52 11.89
N ASP A 12 15.23 -11.83 12.05
CA ASP A 12 16.49 -12.60 12.00
C ASP A 12 17.18 -12.46 10.64
N ARG A 13 16.41 -12.49 9.55
CA ARG A 13 16.94 -12.40 8.19
C ARG A 13 17.49 -11.02 7.82
N PHE A 14 16.85 -9.95 8.28
CA PHE A 14 17.14 -8.58 7.83
C PHE A 14 17.86 -7.72 8.88
N GLY A 15 17.75 -8.05 10.17
CA GLY A 15 18.31 -7.26 11.26
C GLY A 15 17.83 -5.80 11.27
N ASP A 16 18.59 -4.93 11.92
CA ASP A 16 18.20 -3.51 12.07
C ASP A 16 18.48 -2.68 10.80
N ALA A 17 19.14 -3.24 9.79
CA ALA A 17 19.42 -2.57 8.53
C ALA A 17 19.68 -3.57 7.39
N PHE A 18 19.20 -3.25 6.19
CA PHE A 18 19.46 -4.03 4.97
C PHE A 18 20.04 -3.13 3.88
N ALA A 19 21.15 -3.56 3.27
CA ALA A 19 21.86 -2.79 2.23
C ALA A 19 22.16 -1.33 2.62
N GLY A 20 22.44 -1.08 3.91
CA GLY A 20 22.72 0.26 4.45
C GLY A 20 21.47 1.10 4.77
N VAL A 21 20.27 0.58 4.54
CA VAL A 21 19.01 1.25 4.88
C VAL A 21 18.52 0.74 6.24
N PRO A 22 18.29 1.62 7.23
CA PRO A 22 17.78 1.21 8.54
C PRO A 22 16.35 0.69 8.44
N ILE A 23 16.03 -0.31 9.25
CA ILE A 23 14.70 -0.94 9.31
C ILE A 23 14.10 -0.69 10.68
N THR A 24 12.93 -0.04 10.71
CA THR A 24 12.06 -0.01 11.89
C THR A 24 10.96 -1.05 11.72
N TYR A 25 10.83 -1.95 12.70
CA TYR A 25 9.80 -2.97 12.73
C TYR A 25 8.57 -2.47 13.48
N VAL A 26 7.40 -2.60 12.85
CA VAL A 26 6.10 -2.26 13.41
C VAL A 26 5.26 -3.52 13.44
N HIS A 27 4.77 -3.93 14.61
CA HIS A 27 3.99 -5.16 14.73
C HIS A 27 2.50 -4.91 14.50
N GLN A 28 1.94 -5.49 13.45
CA GLN A 28 0.50 -5.63 13.29
C GLN A 28 0.07 -6.94 13.97
N ARG A 29 -0.40 -6.85 15.21
CA ARG A 29 -0.81 -8.03 15.99
C ARG A 29 -2.14 -8.62 15.51
N GLU A 30 -3.05 -7.76 15.07
CA GLU A 30 -4.37 -8.13 14.55
C GLU A 30 -4.44 -7.81 13.06
N GLN A 31 -4.72 -8.81 12.22
CA GLN A 31 -4.75 -8.68 10.75
C GLN A 31 -6.09 -8.10 10.26
N LEU A 32 -6.38 -6.87 10.68
CA LEU A 32 -7.61 -6.14 10.32
C LEU A 32 -7.52 -5.44 8.94
N GLY A 33 -6.63 -5.91 8.06
CA GLY A 33 -6.43 -5.37 6.71
C GLY A 33 -5.34 -4.31 6.57
N LEU A 34 -5.18 -3.81 5.33
CA LEU A 34 -4.10 -2.90 4.93
C LEU A 34 -4.19 -1.53 5.63
N GLY A 35 -5.40 -0.95 5.75
CA GLY A 35 -5.59 0.32 6.44
C GLY A 35 -5.15 0.28 7.90
N HIS A 36 -5.47 -0.82 8.60
CA HIS A 36 -4.99 -1.06 9.97
C HIS A 36 -3.47 -1.20 10.03
N ALA A 37 -2.86 -1.90 9.05
CA ALA A 37 -1.41 -2.08 8.96
C ALA A 37 -0.69 -0.73 8.81
N VAL A 38 -1.16 0.11 7.88
CA VAL A 38 -0.65 1.47 7.66
C VAL A 38 -0.81 2.32 8.92
N LEU A 39 -1.97 2.27 9.59
CA LEU A 39 -2.21 3.03 10.82
C LEU A 39 -1.17 2.76 11.91
N GLN A 40 -0.64 1.53 12.01
CA GLN A 40 0.38 1.20 13.02
C GLN A 40 1.70 1.96 12.81
N THR A 41 1.96 2.50 11.61
CA THR A 41 3.19 3.24 11.30
C THR A 41 3.10 4.72 11.58
N ASN A 42 1.94 5.24 12.00
CA ASN A 42 1.68 6.68 12.17
C ASN A 42 2.76 7.41 13.03
N ARG A 43 3.30 6.76 14.06
CA ARG A 43 4.36 7.36 14.92
C ARG A 43 5.76 7.37 14.30
N HIS A 44 5.93 6.82 13.11
CA HIS A 44 7.23 6.59 12.45
C HIS A 44 7.31 7.23 11.05
N VAL A 45 6.19 7.73 10.52
CA VAL A 45 6.07 8.18 9.15
C VAL A 45 5.42 9.55 9.17
N ASP A 46 6.11 10.54 8.64
CA ASP A 46 5.64 11.91 8.48
C ASP A 46 5.73 12.29 6.99
N GLY A 47 4.76 13.07 6.49
CA GLY A 47 4.73 13.52 5.10
C GLY A 47 4.37 12.42 4.09
N THR A 48 4.99 12.47 2.91
CA THR A 48 4.73 11.54 1.80
C THR A 48 5.46 10.22 2.00
N PHE A 49 4.75 9.10 1.83
CA PHE A 49 5.31 7.77 1.97
C PHE A 49 4.76 6.77 0.95
N LEU A 50 5.51 5.69 0.76
CA LEU A 50 5.23 4.65 -0.23
C LEU A 50 5.00 3.28 0.46
N PRO A 51 3.76 2.91 0.80
CA PRO A 51 3.46 1.52 1.17
C PRO A 51 3.58 0.60 -0.05
N VAL A 52 4.27 -0.52 0.16
CA VAL A 52 4.42 -1.60 -0.81
C VAL A 52 4.12 -2.91 -0.12
N ASN A 53 3.22 -3.71 -0.68
CA ASN A 53 2.92 -5.04 -0.17
C ASN A 53 4.16 -5.95 -0.29
N GLY A 54 4.47 -6.69 0.78
CA GLY A 54 5.72 -7.47 0.88
C GLY A 54 5.79 -8.70 -0.03
N ASP A 55 4.69 -9.07 -0.66
CA ASP A 55 4.57 -10.15 -1.64
C ASP A 55 4.67 -9.69 -3.10
N ASN A 56 4.81 -8.38 -3.35
CA ASN A 56 4.85 -7.82 -4.69
C ASN A 56 6.28 -7.52 -5.16
N VAL A 57 6.56 -7.86 -6.42
CA VAL A 57 7.84 -7.64 -7.08
C VAL A 57 7.63 -6.72 -8.27
N PHE A 58 8.40 -5.64 -8.32
CA PHE A 58 8.30 -4.62 -9.37
C PHE A 58 9.55 -4.65 -10.24
N SER A 59 9.34 -4.51 -11.54
CA SER A 59 10.42 -4.19 -12.48
C SER A 59 10.42 -2.70 -12.78
N GLY A 60 11.59 -2.07 -12.76
CA GLY A 60 11.72 -0.63 -12.98
C GLY A 60 11.66 0.22 -11.71
N SER A 61 11.44 1.52 -11.88
CA SER A 61 11.48 2.51 -10.80
C SER A 61 10.09 2.96 -10.40
N VAL A 62 9.85 3.07 -9.09
CA VAL A 62 8.65 3.68 -8.49
C VAL A 62 8.71 5.22 -8.46
N ALA A 63 9.84 5.82 -8.86
CA ALA A 63 10.03 7.28 -8.83
C ALA A 63 8.96 8.08 -9.61
N PRO A 64 8.45 7.63 -10.77
CA PRO A 64 7.38 8.35 -11.46
C PRO A 64 6.10 8.47 -10.63
N ALA A 65 5.74 7.41 -9.88
CA ALA A 65 4.58 7.44 -8.99
C ALA A 65 4.80 8.44 -7.85
N VAL A 66 5.99 8.45 -7.25
CA VAL A 66 6.36 9.39 -6.20
C VAL A 66 6.35 10.84 -6.72
N ALA A 67 6.77 11.08 -7.97
CA ALA A 67 6.71 12.41 -8.57
C ALA A 67 5.26 12.88 -8.82
N ALA A 68 4.37 11.97 -9.21
CA ALA A 68 2.98 12.28 -9.53
C ALA A 68 2.15 12.73 -8.31
N VAL A 69 2.54 12.38 -7.08
CA VAL A 69 1.81 12.79 -5.86
C VAL A 69 1.81 14.30 -5.65
N GLY A 70 2.74 15.05 -6.25
CA GLY A 70 2.80 16.51 -6.06
C GLY A 70 1.51 17.25 -6.43
N GLU A 71 0.72 16.70 -7.34
CA GLU A 71 -0.55 17.26 -7.81
C GLU A 71 -1.78 16.51 -7.28
N ALA A 72 -1.60 15.46 -6.47
CA ALA A 72 -2.66 14.53 -6.07
C ALA A 72 -2.63 14.18 -4.57
N ASP A 73 -3.79 13.86 -3.99
CA ASP A 73 -3.88 13.43 -2.58
C ASP A 73 -3.35 12.00 -2.36
N ALA A 74 -3.33 11.18 -3.41
CA ALA A 74 -2.79 9.83 -3.42
C ALA A 74 -2.50 9.38 -4.87
N VAL A 75 -1.56 8.44 -5.03
CA VAL A 75 -1.27 7.77 -6.30
C VAL A 75 -1.37 6.27 -6.12
N LEU A 76 -2.09 5.61 -7.03
CA LEU A 76 -2.17 4.14 -7.10
C LEU A 76 -1.35 3.68 -8.30
N VAL A 77 -0.43 2.74 -8.08
CA VAL A 77 0.26 2.07 -9.20
C VAL A 77 -0.60 0.89 -9.64
N VAL A 78 -0.98 0.89 -10.92
CA VAL A 78 -1.88 -0.09 -11.50
C VAL A 78 -1.20 -0.86 -12.62
N GLU A 79 -1.68 -2.07 -12.87
CA GLU A 79 -1.26 -2.91 -13.98
C GLU A 79 -2.48 -3.39 -14.76
N GLU A 80 -2.33 -3.60 -16.07
CA GLU A 80 -3.38 -4.18 -16.91
C GLU A 80 -3.16 -5.69 -17.06
N VAL A 81 -3.98 -6.49 -16.36
CA VAL A 81 -3.93 -7.96 -16.39
C VAL A 81 -5.33 -8.57 -16.28
N ALA A 82 -5.46 -9.86 -16.58
CA ALA A 82 -6.69 -10.59 -16.25
C ALA A 82 -6.87 -10.59 -14.72
N ALA A 83 -7.91 -9.93 -14.23
CA ALA A 83 -8.04 -9.56 -12.83
C ALA A 83 -8.19 -10.78 -11.89
N THR A 84 -7.27 -10.88 -10.94
CA THR A 84 -7.28 -11.87 -9.83
C THR A 84 -7.17 -11.20 -8.45
N THR A 85 -7.08 -9.86 -8.42
CA THR A 85 -6.89 -9.02 -7.23
C THR A 85 -7.82 -7.80 -7.28
N GLY A 86 -7.58 -6.78 -6.45
CA GLY A 86 -8.37 -5.55 -6.42
C GLY A 86 -8.40 -4.83 -7.77
N VAL A 87 -9.61 -4.56 -8.27
CA VAL A 87 -9.86 -3.95 -9.59
C VAL A 87 -10.12 -2.46 -9.46
N ILE A 88 -9.52 -1.68 -10.36
CA ILE A 88 -9.68 -0.24 -10.46
C ILE A 88 -10.76 0.08 -11.47
N GLU A 89 -11.80 0.78 -11.01
CA GLU A 89 -12.86 1.29 -11.86
C GLU A 89 -12.54 2.73 -12.27
N MET A 90 -12.72 3.01 -13.55
CA MET A 90 -12.54 4.34 -14.10
C MET A 90 -13.75 4.73 -14.95
N HIS A 91 -14.12 6.01 -14.91
CA HIS A 91 -15.08 6.56 -15.87
C HIS A 91 -14.39 6.91 -17.20
N GLU A 92 -15.16 7.17 -18.26
CA GLU A 92 -14.69 7.43 -19.64
C GLU A 92 -13.63 8.54 -19.78
N GLN A 93 -13.52 9.42 -18.79
CA GLN A 93 -12.58 10.56 -18.78
C GLN A 93 -11.26 10.24 -18.05
N GLY A 94 -11.04 8.98 -17.64
CA GLY A 94 -9.82 8.55 -16.94
C GLY A 94 -9.81 8.85 -15.44
N HIS A 95 -10.97 9.18 -14.85
CA HIS A 95 -11.09 9.39 -13.40
C HIS A 95 -11.36 8.07 -12.69
N VAL A 96 -10.57 7.77 -11.65
CA VAL A 96 -10.81 6.63 -10.76
C VAL A 96 -12.12 6.85 -10.01
N THR A 97 -13.05 5.90 -10.14
CA THR A 97 -14.36 5.92 -9.47
C THR A 97 -14.45 4.92 -8.33
N GLY A 98 -13.59 3.92 -8.30
CA GLY A 98 -13.60 2.90 -7.26
C GLY A 98 -12.41 1.96 -7.29
N LEU A 99 -12.19 1.29 -6.16
CA LEU A 99 -11.34 0.12 -6.02
C LEU A 99 -12.20 -0.98 -5.39
N VAL A 100 -12.36 -2.10 -6.10
CA VAL A 100 -13.14 -3.24 -5.62
C VAL A 100 -12.19 -4.39 -5.32
N GLU A 101 -12.05 -4.74 -4.05
CA GLU A 101 -11.21 -5.87 -3.61
C GLU A 101 -11.89 -7.21 -3.93
N LYS A 102 -11.20 -8.07 -4.70
CA LYS A 102 -11.66 -9.42 -5.06
C LYS A 102 -13.09 -9.44 -5.63
N PRO A 103 -13.34 -8.76 -6.76
CA PRO A 103 -14.68 -8.66 -7.30
C PRO A 103 -15.18 -10.03 -7.77
N ILE A 104 -16.50 -10.25 -7.63
CA ILE A 104 -17.19 -11.45 -8.13
C ILE A 104 -17.32 -11.38 -9.66
N GLU A 105 -17.49 -10.17 -10.22
CA GLU A 105 -17.57 -9.90 -11.65
C GLU A 105 -16.53 -8.84 -12.03
N LEU A 106 -15.80 -9.05 -13.14
CA LEU A 106 -14.75 -8.15 -13.57
C LEU A 106 -15.32 -6.95 -14.32
N SER A 107 -15.26 -5.75 -13.73
CA SER A 107 -15.66 -4.48 -14.36
C SER A 107 -14.52 -3.78 -15.11
N SER A 108 -13.27 -4.19 -14.88
CA SER A 108 -12.06 -3.61 -15.47
C SER A 108 -10.90 -4.60 -15.45
N THR A 109 -9.93 -4.42 -16.35
CA THR A 109 -8.66 -5.18 -16.42
C THR A 109 -7.53 -4.49 -15.65
N LEU A 110 -7.77 -3.28 -15.13
CA LEU A 110 -6.80 -2.59 -14.30
C LEU A 110 -6.89 -3.09 -12.87
N VAL A 111 -5.74 -3.50 -12.33
CA VAL A 111 -5.64 -3.98 -10.95
C VAL A 111 -4.66 -3.16 -10.15
N THR A 112 -4.89 -3.06 -8.84
CA THR A 112 -3.90 -2.51 -7.92
C THR A 112 -2.68 -3.41 -7.84
N THR A 113 -1.50 -2.80 -7.88
CA THR A 113 -0.23 -3.51 -7.68
C THR A 113 0.20 -3.54 -6.22
N GLY A 114 -0.67 -3.15 -5.27
CA GLY A 114 -0.30 -3.07 -3.85
C GLY A 114 0.80 -2.04 -3.55
N CYS A 115 1.02 -1.10 -4.46
CA CYS A 115 1.97 -0.01 -4.36
C CYS A 115 1.21 1.30 -4.47
N TYR A 116 1.32 2.12 -3.43
CA TYR A 116 0.60 3.39 -3.31
C TYR A 116 1.57 4.47 -2.89
N VAL A 117 1.31 5.71 -3.29
CA VAL A 117 1.95 6.89 -2.70
C VAL A 117 0.88 7.65 -1.93
N LEU A 118 1.11 7.84 -0.64
CA LEU A 118 0.13 8.42 0.28
C LEU A 118 0.75 9.62 1.02
N LEU A 119 -0.11 10.51 1.47
CA LEU A 119 0.20 11.57 2.42
C LEU A 119 -0.18 11.12 3.84
N ASP A 120 0.43 11.72 4.85
CA ASP A 120 0.18 11.43 6.27
C ASP A 120 -1.29 11.66 6.72
N ASN A 121 -2.04 12.51 6.02
CA ASN A 121 -3.47 12.69 6.25
C ASN A 121 -4.29 11.38 6.14
N VAL A 122 -3.77 10.36 5.45
CA VAL A 122 -4.41 9.04 5.33
C VAL A 122 -4.56 8.36 6.69
N PHE A 123 -3.70 8.65 7.67
CA PHE A 123 -3.82 8.08 9.01
C PHE A 123 -5.15 8.46 9.68
N HIS A 124 -5.70 9.65 9.39
CA HIS A 124 -7.03 10.04 9.88
C HIS A 124 -8.13 9.14 9.30
N VAL A 125 -8.06 8.85 8.00
CA VAL A 125 -9.00 7.97 7.31
C VAL A 125 -8.89 6.54 7.84
N CYS A 126 -7.67 6.02 7.99
CA CYS A 126 -7.44 4.68 8.54
C CYS A 126 -7.93 4.54 9.98
N ALA A 127 -7.74 5.58 10.80
CA ALA A 127 -8.24 5.58 12.18
C ALA A 127 -9.78 5.55 12.25
N ALA A 128 -10.47 6.25 11.34
CA ALA A 128 -11.94 6.24 11.28
C ALA A 128 -12.51 4.86 10.93
N GLN A 129 -11.79 4.05 10.14
CA GLN A 129 -12.21 2.70 9.76
C GLN A 129 -11.88 1.62 10.81
N ALA A 130 -10.95 1.89 11.73
CA ALA A 130 -10.57 0.94 12.78
C ALA A 130 -11.60 0.85 13.94
N VAL A 131 -12.63 1.70 13.94
CA VAL A 131 -13.69 1.77 14.97
C VAL A 131 -15.01 1.09 14.49
N GLY A 132 -14.98 0.44 13.33
CA GLY A 132 -16.14 -0.23 12.70
C GLY A 132 -16.24 -1.72 13.00
#